data_AF-A0A925F8K7-F1
#
_entry.id   AF-A0A925F8K7-F1
#
_cell.length_a   1.000
_cell.length_b   1.000
_cell.length_c   1.000
_cell.angle_alpha   90.00
_cell.angle_beta   90.00
_cell.angle_gamma   90.00
#
_symmetry.space_group_name_H-M   'P 1'
#
loop_
_entity.id
_entity.type
_entity.pdbx_description
1 polymer ?
#
loop_
_entity_poly.entity_id
_entity_poly.type
_entity_poly.pdbx_seq_one_letter_code
_entity_poly.pdbx_strand_id
1 'polypeptide(L)'
;MSNTTKTPTPSAKPAAPVKKKSGGIPSGLIILVLFVIAIVIYEFVFGNGANFEGGDNANEPHPGNYFGIVYKGGAIVPILLACFLTSIVFSIERIITISKAKGTGNIDGFVRKVQSLLNAN
;
A
#
# COMPACT_ATOMS: atom_id res chain seq x y z
N MET A 1 24.44 -61.48 -10.03
CA MET A 1 24.30 -61.12 -8.62
C MET A 1 25.31 -60.01 -8.31
N SER A 2 24.85 -58.76 -8.13
CA SER A 2 24.75 -58.04 -6.83
C SER A 2 26.09 -57.43 -6.39
N ASN A 3 26.27 -56.16 -6.01
CA ASN A 3 25.33 -55.08 -5.69
C ASN A 3 26.10 -53.74 -5.73
N THR A 4 25.39 -52.71 -6.16
CA THR A 4 25.53 -51.29 -5.76
C THR A 4 26.05 -51.11 -4.33
N THR A 5 27.08 -50.27 -4.15
CA THR A 5 27.28 -49.51 -2.90
C THR A 5 27.33 -48.04 -3.26
N LYS A 6 26.15 -47.41 -3.33
CA LYS A 6 25.98 -45.96 -3.36
C LYS A 6 26.15 -45.47 -1.93
N THR A 7 27.19 -44.66 -1.70
CA THR A 7 27.38 -43.89 -0.47
C THR A 7 26.15 -43.02 -0.21
N PRO A 8 25.59 -43.01 1.02
CA PRO A 8 24.38 -42.26 1.32
C PRO A 8 24.65 -40.76 1.21
N THR A 9 23.96 -40.12 0.27
CA THR A 9 23.83 -38.67 0.16
C THR A 9 23.37 -38.11 1.51
N PRO A 10 24.02 -37.08 2.07
CA PRO A 10 23.48 -36.36 3.22
C PRO A 10 22.10 -35.82 2.84
N SER A 11 21.07 -36.38 3.47
CA SER A 11 19.69 -35.96 3.28
C SER A 11 19.58 -34.46 3.53
N ALA A 12 19.22 -33.70 2.50
CA ALA A 12 18.88 -32.30 2.64
C ALA A 12 17.75 -32.20 3.67
N LYS A 13 18.10 -31.72 4.87
CA LYS A 13 17.17 -31.41 5.96
C LYS A 13 16.03 -30.57 5.36
N PRO A 14 14.75 -30.93 5.59
CA PRO A 14 13.64 -30.15 5.06
C PRO A 14 13.83 -28.70 5.47
N ALA A 15 14.00 -27.83 4.48
CA ALA A 15 14.11 -26.41 4.70
C ALA A 15 12.87 -25.99 5.50
N ALA A 16 13.09 -25.52 6.72
CA ALA A 16 12.01 -25.04 7.59
C ALA A 16 11.14 -24.06 6.79
N PRO A 17 9.80 -24.12 6.93
CA PRO A 17 8.94 -23.21 6.19
C PRO A 17 9.37 -21.80 6.53
N VAL A 18 9.88 -21.08 5.51
CA VAL A 18 10.23 -19.67 5.63
C VAL A 18 8.96 -18.99 6.14
N LYS A 19 8.96 -18.58 7.41
CA LYS A 19 7.83 -17.89 8.02
C LYS A 19 7.55 -16.68 7.15
N LYS A 20 6.48 -16.77 6.35
CA LYS A 20 5.98 -15.69 5.51
C LYS A 20 5.52 -14.62 6.49
N LYS A 21 6.41 -13.69 6.81
CA LYS A 21 6.05 -12.52 7.60
C LYS A 21 5.14 -11.69 6.69
N SER A 22 3.84 -11.91 6.82
CA SER A 22 2.78 -11.14 6.18
C SER A 22 2.83 -9.70 6.71
N GLY A 23 3.80 -8.93 6.25
CA GLY A 23 4.09 -7.57 6.71
C GLY A 23 3.43 -6.50 5.83
N GLY A 24 2.17 -6.71 5.47
CA GLY A 24 1.33 -5.71 4.80
C GLY A 24 0.12 -5.40 5.67
N ILE A 25 -0.21 -4.11 5.80
CA ILE A 25 -1.47 -3.65 6.38
C ILE A 25 -2.60 -4.26 5.51
N PRO A 26 -3.66 -4.85 6.08
CA PRO A 26 -4.74 -5.39 5.27
C PRO A 26 -5.38 -4.28 4.45
N SER A 27 -5.34 -4.38 3.12
CA SER A 27 -5.83 -3.34 2.20
C SER A 27 -7.31 -2.97 2.41
N GLY A 28 -8.12 -3.88 2.98
CA GLY A 28 -9.50 -3.58 3.38
C GLY A 28 -9.64 -2.57 4.53
N LEU A 29 -8.67 -2.53 5.46
CA LEU A 29 -8.67 -1.56 6.57
C LEU A 29 -8.32 -0.15 6.08
N ILE A 30 -7.44 -0.04 5.08
CA ILE A 30 -7.02 1.23 4.48
C ILE A 30 -8.22 1.98 3.90
N ILE A 31 -9.13 1.28 3.22
CA ILE A 31 -10.31 1.90 2.60
C ILE A 31 -11.24 2.53 3.65
N LEU A 32 -11.54 1.80 4.73
CA LEU A 32 -12.39 2.32 5.82
C LEU A 32 -11.75 3.52 6.52
N VAL A 33 -10.45 3.45 6.81
CA VAL A 33 -9.72 4.55 7.46
C VAL A 33 -9.69 5.79 6.56
N LEU A 34 -9.45 5.63 5.26
CA LEU A 34 -9.44 6.75 4.31
C LEU A 34 -10.82 7.40 4.14
N PHE A 35 -11.90 6.62 4.20
CA PHE A 35 -13.25 7.17 4.14
C PHE A 35 -13.56 8.07 5.34
N VAL A 36 -13.19 7.62 6.55
CA VAL A 36 -13.33 8.43 7.77
C VAL A 36 -12.46 9.69 7.69
N ILE A 37 -11.21 9.57 7.25
CA ILE A 37 -10.32 10.72 7.06
C ILE A 37 -10.91 11.73 6.07
N ALA A 38 -11.51 11.28 4.98
CA ALA A 38 -12.12 12.15 3.99
C ALA A 38 -13.29 12.97 4.56
N ILE A 39 -14.14 12.35 5.39
CA ILE A 39 -15.24 13.05 6.08
C ILE A 39 -14.69 14.07 7.07
N VAL A 40 -13.66 13.69 7.84
CA VAL A 40 -13.01 14.59 8.80
C VAL A 40 -12.39 15.79 8.08
N ILE A 41 -11.70 15.59 6.96
CA ILE A 41 -11.15 16.69 6.16
C ILE A 41 -12.27 17.59 5.64
N TYR A 42 -13.38 17.03 5.19
CA TYR A 42 -14.51 17.82 4.69
C TYR A 42 -15.09 18.75 5.77
N GLU A 43 -15.38 18.22 6.95
CA GLU A 43 -15.96 19.01 8.04
C GLU A 43 -14.95 20.00 8.66
N PHE A 44 -13.69 19.60 8.87
CA PHE A 44 -12.72 20.43 9.60
C PHE A 44 -11.90 21.38 8.71
N VAL A 45 -11.62 21.02 7.46
CA VAL A 45 -10.80 21.85 6.56
C VAL A 45 -11.68 22.74 5.71
N PHE A 46 -12.66 22.15 5.01
CA PHE A 46 -13.55 22.91 4.12
C PHE A 46 -14.68 23.59 4.91
N GLY A 47 -15.23 22.92 5.92
CA GLY A 47 -16.26 23.46 6.82
C GLY A 47 -15.75 24.37 7.94
N ASN A 48 -14.49 24.82 7.87
CA ASN A 48 -13.97 25.78 8.85
C ASN A 48 -14.67 27.14 8.66
N GLY A 49 -15.30 27.66 9.71
CA GLY A 49 -15.99 28.96 9.72
C GLY A 49 -15.13 30.13 9.23
N ALA A 50 -13.79 30.04 9.35
CA ALA A 50 -12.87 31.03 8.78
C ALA A 50 -12.94 31.15 7.25
N ASN A 51 -13.53 30.18 6.56
CA ASN A 51 -13.73 30.21 5.11
C ASN A 51 -15.02 30.92 4.66
N PHE A 52 -15.90 31.28 5.60
CA PHE A 52 -17.24 31.83 5.34
C PHE A 52 -17.43 33.21 5.95
N GLU A 53 -18.27 34.02 5.32
CA GLU A 53 -18.63 35.34 5.84
C GLU A 53 -19.31 35.22 7.21
N GLY A 54 -18.82 35.97 8.20
CA GLY A 54 -19.37 35.96 9.55
C GLY A 54 -19.01 34.73 10.39
N GLY A 55 -18.09 33.88 9.96
CA GLY A 55 -17.63 32.73 10.75
C GLY A 55 -18.60 31.55 10.79
N ASP A 56 -19.67 31.59 9.99
CA ASP A 56 -20.71 30.58 9.94
C ASP A 56 -20.76 29.93 8.55
N ASN A 57 -20.70 28.60 8.54
CA ASN A 57 -20.68 27.73 7.36
C ASN A 57 -21.97 27.83 6.52
N ALA A 58 -23.05 28.40 7.09
CA ALA A 58 -24.30 28.68 6.40
C ALA A 58 -24.20 29.87 5.43
N ASN A 59 -23.31 30.83 5.70
CA ASN A 59 -23.19 32.06 4.94
C ASN A 59 -22.43 31.86 3.61
N GLU A 60 -22.40 32.90 2.79
CA GLU A 60 -21.63 32.90 1.54
C GLU A 60 -20.14 32.66 1.86
N PRO A 61 -19.45 31.79 1.10
CA PRO A 61 -18.01 31.66 1.22
C PRO A 61 -17.34 33.00 0.88
N HIS A 62 -16.25 33.33 1.57
CA HIS A 62 -15.54 34.58 1.29
C HIS A 62 -15.15 34.65 -0.20
N PRO A 63 -15.36 35.78 -0.89
CA PRO A 63 -15.02 35.90 -2.30
C PRO A 63 -13.55 35.54 -2.56
N GLY A 64 -13.32 34.46 -3.31
CA GLY A 64 -11.98 33.95 -3.61
C GLY A 64 -11.47 32.81 -2.70
N ASN A 65 -12.22 32.43 -1.66
CA ASN A 65 -11.86 31.26 -0.84
C ASN A 65 -12.47 29.97 -1.40
N TYR A 66 -11.67 29.24 -2.18
CA TYR A 66 -12.06 27.99 -2.83
C TYR A 66 -12.49 26.90 -1.83
N PHE A 67 -11.99 26.91 -0.59
CA PHE A 67 -12.35 25.91 0.41
C PHE A 67 -13.81 26.04 0.86
N GLY A 68 -14.32 27.25 1.02
CA GLY A 68 -15.73 27.50 1.33
C GLY A 68 -16.65 27.19 0.16
N ILE A 69 -16.22 27.49 -1.08
CA ILE A 69 -16.96 27.14 -2.31
C ILE A 69 -17.08 25.62 -2.44
N VAL A 70 -15.99 24.89 -2.19
CA VAL A 70 -15.98 23.42 -2.22
C VAL A 70 -16.88 22.84 -1.14
N TYR A 71 -16.93 23.40 0.08
CA TYR A 71 -17.85 22.92 1.13
C TYR A 71 -19.33 23.09 0.75
N LYS A 72 -19.70 24.23 0.14
CA LYS A 72 -21.06 24.46 -0.42
C LYS A 72 -21.43 23.52 -1.57
N GLY A 73 -20.46 22.80 -2.14
CA GLY A 73 -20.72 21.70 -3.07
C GLY A 73 -21.53 20.55 -2.46
N GLY A 74 -21.69 20.52 -1.14
CA GLY A 74 -22.58 19.61 -0.42
C GLY A 74 -22.01 18.21 -0.21
N ALA A 75 -22.88 17.27 0.17
CA ALA A 75 -22.49 15.92 0.60
C ALA A 75 -21.82 15.06 -0.49
N ILE A 76 -21.80 15.50 -1.75
CA ILE A 76 -21.07 14.83 -2.84
C ILE A 76 -19.55 15.01 -2.72
N VAL A 77 -19.11 16.12 -2.15
CA VAL A 77 -17.69 16.49 -2.02
C VAL A 77 -16.87 15.48 -1.20
N PRO A 78 -17.30 15.03 0.00
CA PRO A 78 -16.55 14.03 0.76
C PRO A 78 -16.45 12.68 0.03
N ILE A 79 -17.45 12.32 -0.80
CA ILE A 79 -17.41 11.10 -1.61
C ILE A 79 -16.34 11.23 -2.71
N LEU A 80 -16.31 12.37 -3.41
CA LEU A 80 -15.28 12.65 -4.42
C LEU A 80 -13.88 12.72 -3.81
N LEU A 81 -13.75 13.33 -2.63
CA LEU A 81 -12.49 13.39 -1.88
C LEU A 81 -12.02 11.99 -1.45
N ALA A 82 -12.93 11.15 -0.94
CA ALA A 82 -12.63 9.77 -0.56
C ALA A 82 -12.17 8.94 -1.77
N CYS A 83 -12.84 9.06 -2.91
CA CYS A 83 -12.45 8.41 -4.17
C CYS A 83 -11.06 8.87 -4.63
N PHE A 84 -10.76 10.17 -4.52
CA PHE A 84 -9.46 10.74 -4.88
C PHE A 84 -8.32 10.24 -3.97
N LEU A 85 -8.49 10.33 -2.64
CA LEU A 85 -7.50 9.83 -1.67
C LEU A 85 -7.25 8.33 -1.85
N THR A 86 -8.31 7.55 -2.05
CA THR A 86 -8.21 6.10 -2.26
C THR A 86 -7.40 5.77 -3.52
N SER A 87 -7.62 6.49 -4.63
CA SER A 87 -6.88 6.29 -5.88
C SER A 87 -5.37 6.57 -5.72
N ILE A 88 -5.02 7.65 -5.00
CA ILE A 88 -3.62 8.01 -4.72
C ILE A 88 -2.96 6.95 -3.84
N VAL A 89 -3.62 6.57 -2.74
CA VAL A 89 -3.06 5.57 -1.82
C VAL A 89 -2.89 4.22 -2.52
N PHE A 90 -3.88 3.78 -3.29
CA PHE A 90 -3.78 2.54 -4.08
C PHE A 90 -2.61 2.58 -5.06
N SER A 91 -2.38 3.74 -5.69
CA SER A 91 -1.26 3.92 -6.62
C SER A 91 0.10 3.80 -5.92
N ILE A 92 0.26 4.47 -4.78
CA ILE A 92 1.52 4.46 -4.02
C ILE A 92 1.76 3.10 -3.36
N GLU A 93 0.74 2.51 -2.71
CA GLU A 93 0.79 1.17 -2.10
C GLU A 93 1.20 0.15 -3.15
N ARG A 94 0.63 0.23 -4.36
CA ARG A 94 0.96 -0.67 -5.46
C ARG A 94 2.40 -0.52 -5.93
N ILE A 95 2.91 0.70 -6.08
CA ILE A 95 4.31 0.94 -6.46
C ILE A 95 5.26 0.36 -5.40
N ILE A 96 4.99 0.60 -4.11
CA ILE A 96 5.82 0.10 -3.01
C ILE A 96 5.75 -1.43 -2.94
N THR A 97 4.56 -2.02 -3.09
CA THR A 97 4.36 -3.47 -3.04
C THR A 97 5.08 -4.18 -4.17
N ILE A 98 4.95 -3.68 -5.40
CA ILE A 98 5.68 -4.21 -6.57
C ILE A 98 7.18 -4.04 -6.36
N SER A 99 7.63 -2.87 -5.89
CA SER A 99 9.05 -2.63 -5.62
C SER A 99 9.62 -3.57 -4.56
N LYS A 100 8.89 -3.85 -3.49
CA LYS A 100 9.26 -4.83 -2.46
C LYS A 100 9.25 -6.26 -3.00
N ALA A 101 8.29 -6.61 -3.87
CA ALA A 101 8.19 -7.93 -4.47
C ALA A 101 9.23 -8.20 -5.56
N LYS A 102 9.66 -7.17 -6.30
CA LYS A 102 10.70 -7.30 -7.34
C LYS A 102 12.03 -7.78 -6.77
N GLY A 103 12.30 -7.53 -5.49
CA GLY A 103 13.50 -8.00 -4.81
C GLY A 103 14.77 -7.34 -5.34
N THR A 104 15.80 -7.26 -4.50
CA THR A 104 17.11 -6.68 -4.82
C THR A 104 18.13 -7.75 -5.25
N GLY A 105 17.68 -8.97 -5.56
CA GLY A 105 18.57 -10.12 -5.82
C GLY A 105 19.14 -10.12 -7.23
N ASN A 106 20.46 -10.24 -7.35
CA ASN A 106 21.13 -10.43 -8.64
C ASN A 106 20.84 -11.83 -9.21
N ILE A 107 20.03 -11.90 -10.25
CA ILE A 107 19.59 -13.15 -10.88
C ILE A 107 20.79 -13.91 -11.46
N ASP A 108 21.75 -13.20 -12.07
CA ASP A 108 22.97 -13.79 -12.61
C ASP A 108 23.85 -14.42 -11.52
N GLY A 109 23.93 -13.80 -10.36
CA GLY A 109 24.65 -14.34 -9.20
C GLY A 109 24.01 -15.60 -8.65
N PHE A 110 22.68 -15.66 -8.63
CA PHE A 110 21.94 -16.85 -8.22
C PHE A 110 22.18 -18.03 -9.18
N VAL A 111 22.09 -17.79 -10.50
CA VAL A 111 22.33 -18.82 -11.52
C VAL A 111 23.77 -19.35 -11.45
N ARG A 112 24.77 -18.47 -11.32
CA ARG A 112 26.17 -18.87 -11.16
C ARG A 112 26.39 -19.71 -9.90
N LYS A 113 25.74 -19.37 -8.79
CA LYS A 113 25.83 -20.14 -7.53
C LYS A 113 25.23 -21.54 -7.67
N VAL A 114 24.09 -21.66 -8.37
CA VAL A 114 23.48 -22.97 -8.65
C VAL A 114 24.38 -23.82 -9.53
N GLN A 115 24.94 -23.26 -10.62
CA GLN A 115 25.87 -23.97 -11.50
C GLN A 115 27.14 -24.42 -10.78
N SER A 116 27.69 -23.57 -9.91
CA SER A 116 28.87 -23.91 -9.09
C SER A 116 28.59 -25.07 -8.13
N LEU A 117 27.41 -25.14 -7.53
CA LEU A 117 27.03 -26.24 -6.63
C LEU A 117 26.79 -27.56 -7.39
N LEU A 118 26.28 -27.48 -8.62
CA LEU A 118 26.08 -28.64 -9.50
C LEU A 118 27.39 -29.20 -10.04
N ASN A 119 28.34 -28.35 -10.44
CA ASN A 119 29.65 -28.79 -10.95
C ASN A 119 30.62 -29.22 -9.83
N ALA A 120 30.35 -28.85 -8.58
CA ALA A 120 31.15 -29.26 -7.42
C ALA A 120 30.70 -30.63 -6.84
N ASN A 121 29.68 -31.27 -7.43
CA ASN A 121 29.27 -32.66 -7.14
C ASN A 121 29.70 -33.58 -8.29
#